data_AF-A0AAV5QBD0-F1
#
_entry.id   AF-A0AAV5QBD0-F1
#
_cell.length_a   1.000
_cell.length_b   1.000
_cell.length_c   1.000
_cell.angle_alpha   90.00
_cell.angle_beta   90.00
_cell.angle_gamma   90.00
#
_symmetry.space_group_name_H-M   'P 1'
#
loop_
_entity.id
_entity.type
_entity.pdbx_description
1 polymer ?
#
loop_
_entity_poly.entity_id
_entity_poly.type
_entity_poly.pdbx_seq_one_letter_code
_entity_poly.pdbx_strand_id
1 'polypeptide(L)'
;MSVVNGNLNNQQATSHNDKKRLRKIVKPPQSQWKIIWIAGHAATIAFGIIYAIYYVQFKHHSKWIPILSYHLSLIGVWVAYYIAINTQYNLKSLPHYTALLATDNVQFLILSMIWMFNRTSLFKILPYMIIASLQLSQEFNISFLLKFGDTLSLYILYNELFLFLLLFIDTILMRGTSGFGLALYSMFYWLRILQSENARFFLYTNAVKFDGLIGKIKNEKVVRAWATIKKFLTTKQATFEHRYLE
;
A
#
# COMPACT_ATOMS: atom_id res chain seq x y z
N MET A 1 -55.29 14.65 37.38
CA MET A 1 -54.32 15.44 36.60
C MET A 1 -53.52 14.48 35.76
N SER A 2 -53.58 14.70 34.45
CA SER A 2 -53.04 13.88 33.36
C SER A 2 -51.55 14.16 33.10
N VAL A 3 -51.00 13.40 32.15
CA VAL A 3 -49.73 13.57 31.42
C VAL A 3 -48.56 12.91 32.18
N VAL A 4 -47.81 11.93 31.63
CA VAL A 4 -47.06 11.96 30.37
C VAL A 4 -46.98 10.56 29.73
N ASN A 5 -47.50 10.45 28.51
CA ASN A 5 -47.19 9.37 27.56
C ASN A 5 -45.78 9.59 26.99
N GLY A 6 -44.83 8.71 27.32
CA GLY A 6 -43.50 8.69 26.71
C GLY A 6 -43.45 7.64 25.61
N ASN A 7 -43.47 8.10 24.35
CA ASN A 7 -43.25 7.31 23.14
C ASN A 7 -41.92 6.52 23.23
N LEU A 8 -42.00 5.19 23.38
CA LEU A 8 -40.90 4.26 23.16
C LEU A 8 -40.81 3.92 21.66
N ASN A 9 -40.38 4.88 20.85
CA ASN A 9 -39.98 4.64 19.46
C ASN A 9 -38.60 5.26 19.22
N ASN A 10 -37.56 4.56 19.66
CA ASN A 10 -36.19 4.76 19.21
C ASN A 10 -35.43 3.43 19.32
N GLN A 11 -35.86 2.45 18.53
CA GLN A 11 -34.95 1.41 18.07
C GLN A 11 -34.45 1.83 16.69
N GLN A 12 -33.43 2.71 16.70
CA GLN A 12 -32.55 2.87 15.55
C GLN A 12 -31.89 1.52 15.30
N ALA A 13 -32.32 0.87 14.22
CA ALA A 13 -31.63 -0.25 13.61
C ALA A 13 -30.20 0.19 13.27
N THR A 14 -29.24 -0.21 14.10
CA THR A 14 -27.82 -0.12 13.79
C THR A 14 -27.50 -1.16 12.73
N SER A 15 -27.67 -0.76 11.47
CA SER A 15 -27.12 -1.45 10.31
C SER A 15 -25.59 -1.39 10.37
N HIS A 16 -24.98 -2.27 11.17
CA HIS A 16 -23.56 -2.58 11.10
C HIS A 16 -23.29 -3.34 9.79
N ASN A 17 -23.04 -2.59 8.72
CA ASN A 17 -22.49 -3.14 7.48
C ASN A 17 -21.31 -2.30 7.00
N ASP A 18 -20.48 -1.86 7.94
CA ASP A 18 -19.18 -1.29 7.65
C ASP A 18 -18.22 -2.43 7.28
N LYS A 19 -18.25 -2.83 6.01
CA LYS A 19 -17.12 -3.53 5.40
C LYS A 19 -15.91 -2.60 5.56
N LYS A 20 -15.10 -2.83 6.59
CA LYS A 20 -13.84 -2.14 6.83
C LYS A 20 -12.99 -2.28 5.56
N ARG A 21 -12.96 -1.22 4.75
CA ARG A 21 -12.16 -1.19 3.53
C ARG A 21 -10.70 -1.42 3.91
N LEU A 22 -10.02 -2.29 3.17
CA LEU A 22 -8.62 -2.65 3.43
C LEU A 22 -7.68 -1.45 3.39
N ARG A 23 -8.12 -0.34 2.80
CA ARG A 23 -7.38 0.92 2.75
C ARG A 23 -8.31 2.13 2.83
N LYS A 24 -7.88 3.15 3.60
CA LYS A 24 -8.58 4.44 3.73
C LYS A 24 -8.33 5.29 2.49
N ILE A 25 -9.40 5.80 1.89
CA ILE A 25 -9.35 6.58 0.65
C ILE A 25 -9.58 8.05 1.00
N VAL A 26 -8.78 8.94 0.42
CA VAL A 26 -8.71 10.37 0.76
C VAL A 26 -9.74 11.14 -0.06
N LYS A 27 -10.44 12.09 0.59
CA LYS A 27 -11.44 12.92 -0.08
C LYS A 27 -10.81 13.83 -1.15
N PRO A 28 -11.48 14.08 -2.29
CA PRO A 28 -10.94 14.91 -3.35
C PRO A 28 -10.81 16.39 -2.92
N PRO A 29 -9.89 17.14 -3.54
CA PRO A 29 -9.59 18.53 -3.18
C PRO A 29 -10.57 19.55 -3.79
N GLN A 30 -10.48 20.82 -3.36
CA GLN A 30 -11.29 21.93 -3.87
C GLN A 30 -11.05 22.21 -5.37
N SER A 31 -12.01 22.88 -6.02
CA SER A 31 -12.20 22.97 -7.49
C SER A 31 -10.93 23.11 -8.34
N GLN A 32 -10.05 24.08 -8.08
CA GLN A 32 -8.84 24.29 -8.92
C GLN A 32 -7.75 23.23 -8.67
N TRP A 33 -7.54 22.84 -7.42
CA TRP A 33 -6.60 21.78 -7.04
C TRP A 33 -7.06 20.41 -7.52
N LYS A 34 -8.38 20.22 -7.67
CA LYS A 34 -8.99 19.00 -8.19
C LYS A 34 -8.58 18.70 -9.61
N ILE A 35 -8.52 19.70 -10.48
CA ILE A 35 -8.12 19.50 -11.87
C ILE A 35 -6.67 18.99 -11.93
N ILE A 36 -5.78 19.59 -11.15
CA ILE A 36 -4.37 19.19 -11.05
C ILE A 36 -4.25 17.77 -10.47
N TRP A 37 -5.04 17.45 -9.45
CA TRP A 37 -5.08 16.12 -8.84
C TRP A 37 -5.58 15.04 -9.81
N ILE A 38 -6.63 15.32 -10.57
CA ILE A 38 -7.15 14.43 -11.63
C ILE A 38 -6.09 14.26 -12.71
N ALA A 39 -5.47 15.34 -13.17
CA ALA A 39 -4.41 15.31 -14.18
C ALA A 39 -3.22 14.45 -13.74
N GLY A 40 -2.81 14.56 -12.47
CA GLY A 40 -1.73 13.73 -11.91
C GLY A 40 -2.05 12.23 -11.92
N HIS A 41 -3.25 11.84 -11.48
CA HIS A 41 -3.69 10.44 -11.54
C HIS A 41 -3.86 9.95 -12.97
N ALA A 42 -4.42 10.77 -13.86
CA ALA A 42 -4.58 10.43 -15.27
C ALA A 42 -3.22 10.23 -15.95
N ALA A 43 -2.25 11.10 -15.70
CA ALA A 43 -0.88 10.96 -16.19
C ALA A 43 -0.19 9.70 -15.65
N THR A 44 -0.37 9.40 -14.36
CA THR A 44 0.17 8.19 -13.72
C THR A 44 -0.30 6.93 -14.46
N ILE A 45 -1.60 6.85 -14.76
CA ILE A 45 -2.20 5.72 -15.47
C ILE A 45 -1.74 5.70 -16.93
N ALA A 46 -1.83 6.82 -17.65
CA ALA A 46 -1.51 6.88 -19.08
C ALA A 46 -0.05 6.46 -19.33
N PHE A 47 0.91 7.08 -18.65
CA PHE A 47 2.31 6.74 -18.81
C PHE A 47 2.67 5.39 -18.18
N GLY A 48 1.98 4.99 -17.11
CA GLY A 48 2.13 3.66 -16.51
C GLY A 48 1.71 2.54 -17.46
N ILE A 49 0.59 2.71 -18.19
CA ILE A 49 0.13 1.76 -19.21
C ILE A 49 1.10 1.71 -20.38
N ILE A 50 1.56 2.86 -20.88
CA ILE A 50 2.57 2.89 -21.95
C ILE A 50 3.80 2.10 -21.51
N TYR A 51 4.32 2.36 -20.31
CA TYR A 51 5.45 1.60 -19.76
C TYR A 51 5.15 0.10 -19.66
N ALA A 52 3.97 -0.29 -19.16
CA ALA A 52 3.58 -1.69 -19.03
C ALA A 52 3.50 -2.41 -20.38
N ILE A 53 2.97 -1.76 -21.42
CA ILE A 53 2.91 -2.30 -22.78
C ILE A 53 4.34 -2.53 -23.30
N TYR A 54 5.23 -1.55 -23.17
CA TYR A 54 6.63 -1.71 -23.58
C TYR A 54 7.37 -2.79 -22.79
N TYR A 55 7.05 -2.94 -21.50
CA TYR A 55 7.61 -3.99 -20.65
C TYR A 55 7.20 -5.40 -21.10
N VAL A 56 5.93 -5.59 -21.50
CA VAL A 56 5.41 -6.90 -21.94
C VAL A 56 5.77 -7.21 -23.39
N GLN A 57 5.83 -6.21 -24.26
CA GLN A 57 6.06 -6.43 -25.70
C GLN A 57 7.53 -6.77 -26.03
N PHE A 58 8.46 -6.71 -25.08
CA PHE A 58 9.90 -7.04 -25.22
C PHE A 58 10.62 -6.44 -26.46
N LYS A 59 10.03 -5.46 -27.14
CA LYS A 59 10.59 -4.89 -28.37
C LYS A 59 11.71 -3.92 -28.02
N HIS A 60 12.93 -4.32 -28.37
CA HIS A 60 14.20 -3.61 -28.18
C HIS A 60 14.34 -2.28 -28.93
N HIS A 61 13.33 -1.84 -29.68
CA HIS A 61 13.48 -0.79 -30.69
C HIS A 61 13.78 0.60 -30.11
N SER A 62 13.35 0.90 -28.87
CA SER A 62 13.79 2.10 -28.16
C SER A 62 13.77 1.89 -26.65
N LYS A 63 14.94 2.01 -26.03
CA LYS A 63 15.08 1.98 -24.55
C LYS A 63 14.59 3.28 -23.91
N TRP A 64 14.49 4.37 -24.66
CA TRP A 64 14.22 5.70 -24.12
C TRP A 64 12.75 5.93 -23.76
N ILE A 65 11.83 5.46 -24.62
CA ILE A 65 10.38 5.62 -24.42
C ILE A 65 9.90 4.99 -23.09
N PRO A 66 10.22 3.71 -22.77
CA PRO A 66 9.79 3.13 -21.50
C PRO A 66 10.44 3.83 -20.30
N ILE A 67 11.71 4.24 -20.40
CA ILE A 67 12.36 4.98 -19.31
C ILE A 67 11.63 6.29 -19.07
N LEU A 68 11.36 7.07 -20.12
CA LEU A 68 10.66 8.35 -20.01
C LEU A 68 9.24 8.17 -19.45
N SER A 69 8.47 7.21 -19.97
CA SER A 69 7.11 6.93 -19.48
C SER A 69 7.10 6.50 -18.02
N TYR A 70 8.09 5.73 -17.57
CA TYR A 70 8.24 5.37 -16.16
C TYR A 70 8.42 6.61 -15.27
N HIS A 71 9.34 7.50 -15.64
CA HIS A 71 9.63 8.71 -14.85
C HIS A 71 8.44 9.67 -14.87
N LEU A 72 7.77 9.82 -16.02
CA LEU A 72 6.62 10.70 -16.17
C LEU A 72 5.40 10.19 -15.40
N SER A 73 5.24 8.87 -15.27
CA SER A 73 4.25 8.25 -14.37
C SER A 73 4.54 8.61 -12.91
N LEU A 74 5.80 8.54 -12.46
CA LEU A 74 6.20 8.93 -11.10
C LEU A 74 6.00 10.43 -10.83
N ILE A 75 6.24 11.31 -11.81
CA ILE A 75 5.94 12.74 -11.66
C ILE A 75 4.43 12.95 -11.46
N GLY A 76 3.59 12.21 -12.19
CA GLY A 76 2.14 12.21 -11.99
C GLY A 76 1.74 11.83 -10.56
N VAL A 77 2.40 10.81 -10.00
CA VAL A 77 2.25 10.39 -8.60
C VAL A 77 2.63 11.54 -7.67
N TRP A 78 3.77 12.19 -7.88
CA TRP A 78 4.21 13.29 -7.01
C TRP A 78 3.18 14.41 -6.96
N VAL A 79 2.68 14.84 -8.12
CA VAL A 79 1.65 15.87 -8.23
C VAL A 79 0.38 15.46 -7.49
N ALA A 80 -0.15 14.26 -7.76
CA ALA A 80 -1.39 13.80 -7.16
C ALA A 80 -1.30 13.69 -5.62
N TYR A 81 -0.21 13.12 -5.10
CA TYR A 81 -0.02 12.96 -3.66
C TYR A 81 0.32 14.27 -2.95
N TYR A 82 1.08 15.17 -3.58
CA TYR A 82 1.34 16.51 -3.05
C TYR A 82 0.02 17.27 -2.83
N ILE A 83 -0.86 17.29 -3.82
CA ILE A 83 -2.18 17.94 -3.70
C ILE A 83 -3.04 17.24 -2.64
N ALA A 84 -3.02 15.90 -2.57
CA ALA A 84 -3.78 15.16 -1.56
C ALA A 84 -3.33 15.51 -0.13
N ILE A 85 -2.02 15.60 0.12
CA ILE A 85 -1.45 15.96 1.42
C ILE A 85 -1.81 17.41 1.78
N ASN A 86 -1.64 18.35 0.84
CA ASN A 86 -2.01 19.75 1.04
C ASN A 86 -3.49 19.89 1.42
N THR A 87 -4.36 19.10 0.77
CA THR A 87 -5.81 19.13 1.03
C THR A 87 -6.16 18.50 2.38
N GLN A 88 -5.46 17.42 2.76
CA GLN A 88 -5.76 16.69 3.99
C GLN A 88 -5.34 17.45 5.25
N TYR A 89 -4.19 18.12 5.23
CA TYR A 89 -3.59 18.73 6.42
C TYR A 89 -3.55 20.25 6.39
N ASN A 90 -3.72 20.88 5.21
CA ASN A 90 -3.44 22.29 4.95
C ASN A 90 -1.97 22.63 5.28
N LEU A 91 -1.18 23.12 4.31
CA LEU A 91 0.26 23.39 4.51
C LEU A 91 0.56 24.31 5.71
N LYS A 92 -0.41 25.11 6.15
CA LYS A 92 -0.29 26.02 7.30
C LYS A 92 -0.46 25.33 8.67
N SER A 93 -1.03 24.12 8.71
CA SER A 93 -1.34 23.39 9.95
C SER A 93 -0.90 21.93 9.85
N LEU A 94 0.36 21.71 9.46
CA LEU A 94 0.90 20.36 9.35
C LEU A 94 1.04 19.72 10.74
N PRO A 95 0.59 18.47 10.91
CA PRO A 95 0.90 17.67 12.09
C PRO A 95 2.41 17.50 12.26
N HIS A 96 2.81 17.10 13.47
CA HIS A 96 4.21 16.74 13.75
C HIS A 96 4.74 15.72 12.73
N TYR A 97 6.02 15.83 12.35
CA TYR A 97 6.61 15.07 11.24
C TYR A 97 6.45 13.55 11.39
N THR A 98 6.43 13.03 12.62
CA THR A 98 6.22 11.60 12.88
C THR A 98 4.82 11.14 12.50
N ALA A 99 3.80 11.95 12.79
CA ALA A 99 2.42 11.71 12.41
C ALA A 99 2.18 11.91 10.91
N LEU A 100 3.02 12.71 10.23
CA LEU A 100 2.96 12.86 8.78
C LEU A 100 3.55 11.63 8.06
N LEU A 101 4.75 11.18 8.49
CA LEU A 101 5.41 9.98 7.96
C LEU A 101 4.62 8.69 8.17
N ALA A 102 3.81 8.66 9.22
CA ALA A 102 2.83 7.61 9.50
C ALA A 102 1.83 7.40 8.35
N THR A 103 1.48 8.47 7.64
CA THR A 103 0.35 8.43 6.73
C THR A 103 0.72 7.77 5.41
N ASP A 104 -0.17 6.91 4.90
CA ASP A 104 0.02 6.23 3.62
C ASP A 104 0.45 7.20 2.51
N ASN A 105 -0.24 8.34 2.38
CA ASN A 105 0.01 9.31 1.31
C ASN A 105 1.46 9.79 1.28
N VAL A 106 2.03 10.10 2.44
CA VAL A 106 3.40 10.60 2.58
C VAL A 106 4.39 9.48 2.31
N GLN A 107 4.12 8.27 2.81
CA GLN A 107 4.94 7.09 2.52
C GLN A 107 4.99 6.83 1.01
N PHE A 108 3.85 6.85 0.32
CA PHE A 108 3.79 6.63 -1.13
C PHE A 108 4.51 7.73 -1.91
N LEU A 109 4.39 9.00 -1.49
CA LEU A 109 5.12 10.11 -2.07
C LEU A 109 6.64 9.93 -1.94
N ILE A 110 7.15 9.69 -0.73
CA ILE A 110 8.59 9.50 -0.50
C ILE A 110 9.10 8.27 -1.25
N LEU A 111 8.35 7.18 -1.22
CA LEU A 111 8.74 5.95 -1.90
C LEU A 111 8.80 6.15 -3.42
N SER A 112 7.88 6.93 -3.99
CA SER A 112 7.92 7.28 -5.41
C SER A 112 9.10 8.18 -5.76
N MET A 113 9.58 9.02 -4.83
CA MET A 113 10.81 9.79 -5.00
C MET A 113 12.04 8.88 -5.03
N ILE A 114 12.09 7.88 -4.17
CA ILE A 114 13.18 6.88 -4.13
C ILE A 114 13.19 6.07 -5.44
N TRP A 115 12.02 5.70 -5.97
CA TRP A 115 11.90 4.95 -7.22
C TRP A 115 12.40 5.70 -8.44
N MET A 116 12.39 7.03 -8.42
CA MET A 116 12.94 7.85 -9.50
C MET A 116 14.43 7.59 -9.74
N PHE A 117 15.19 7.33 -8.68
CA PHE A 117 16.65 7.16 -8.75
C PHE A 117 17.08 5.69 -8.80
N ASN A 118 16.14 4.76 -8.70
CA ASN A 118 16.41 3.32 -8.67
C ASN A 118 16.09 2.68 -10.03
N ARG A 119 16.54 1.45 -10.24
CA ARG A 119 16.26 0.68 -11.46
C ARG A 119 14.76 0.63 -11.75
N THR A 120 14.37 0.89 -13.00
CA THR A 120 12.97 0.84 -13.44
C THR A 120 12.40 -0.57 -13.28
N SER A 121 11.19 -0.67 -12.72
CA SER A 121 10.49 -1.94 -12.52
C SER A 121 8.99 -1.71 -12.47
N LEU A 122 8.23 -2.55 -13.18
CA LEU A 122 6.77 -2.48 -13.23
C LEU A 122 6.14 -2.63 -11.84
N PHE A 123 6.66 -3.53 -11.02
CA PHE A 123 6.17 -3.78 -9.66
C PHE A 123 6.30 -2.57 -8.73
N LYS A 124 7.21 -1.63 -9.05
CA LYS A 124 7.33 -0.36 -8.30
C LYS A 124 6.18 0.59 -8.62
N ILE A 125 5.75 0.70 -9.89
CA ILE A 125 4.69 1.64 -10.29
C ILE A 125 3.28 1.05 -10.22
N LEU A 126 3.15 -0.28 -10.30
CA LEU A 126 1.87 -0.97 -10.27
C LEU A 126 0.93 -0.56 -9.11
N PRO A 127 1.39 -0.46 -7.85
CA PRO A 127 0.49 -0.10 -6.77
C PRO A 127 -0.03 1.34 -6.95
N TYR A 128 0.79 2.25 -7.46
CA TYR A 128 0.39 3.62 -7.77
C TYR A 128 -0.64 3.68 -8.90
N MET A 129 -0.48 2.86 -9.94
CA MET A 129 -1.46 2.78 -11.03
C MET A 129 -2.82 2.31 -10.51
N ILE A 130 -2.85 1.25 -9.70
CA ILE A 130 -4.11 0.72 -9.12
C ILE A 130 -4.76 1.79 -8.23
N ILE A 131 -3.98 2.46 -7.37
CA ILE A 131 -4.51 3.53 -6.52
C ILE A 131 -5.07 4.67 -7.37
N ALA A 132 -4.33 5.12 -8.39
CA ALA A 132 -4.79 6.18 -9.29
C ALA A 132 -6.11 5.80 -9.99
N SER A 133 -6.24 4.55 -10.45
CA SER A 133 -7.49 4.05 -11.04
C SER A 133 -8.65 4.05 -10.05
N LEU A 134 -8.41 3.64 -8.80
CA LEU A 134 -9.43 3.66 -7.75
C LEU A 134 -9.86 5.09 -7.40
N GLN A 135 -8.91 6.02 -7.31
CA GLN A 135 -9.16 7.42 -6.98
C GLN A 135 -9.98 8.12 -8.07
N LEU A 136 -9.61 7.95 -9.35
CA LEU A 136 -10.40 8.47 -10.46
C LEU A 136 -11.77 7.82 -10.57
N SER A 137 -11.85 6.50 -10.34
CA SER A 137 -13.13 5.79 -10.34
C SER A 137 -14.10 6.30 -9.29
N GLN A 138 -13.62 6.74 -8.13
CA GLN A 138 -14.47 7.34 -7.11
C GLN A 138 -14.94 8.72 -7.53
N GLU A 139 -14.03 9.52 -8.06
CA GLU A 139 -14.35 10.87 -8.51
C GLU A 139 -15.41 10.89 -9.63
N PHE A 140 -15.26 10.01 -10.61
CA PHE A 140 -16.20 9.88 -11.72
C PHE A 140 -17.37 8.91 -11.44
N ASN A 141 -17.50 8.40 -10.21
CA ASN A 141 -18.53 7.43 -9.80
C ASN A 141 -18.66 6.20 -10.72
N ILE A 142 -17.53 5.68 -11.21
CA ILE A 142 -17.50 4.50 -12.10
C ILE A 142 -17.77 3.24 -11.27
N SER A 143 -19.01 2.77 -11.28
CA SER A 143 -19.47 1.64 -10.45
C SER A 143 -18.71 0.33 -10.72
N PHE A 144 -18.21 0.12 -11.94
CA PHE A 144 -17.48 -1.09 -12.32
C PHE A 144 -16.19 -1.27 -11.49
N LEU A 145 -15.32 -0.26 -11.43
CA LEU A 145 -14.04 -0.36 -10.71
C LEU A 145 -14.23 -0.36 -9.19
N LEU A 146 -15.24 0.36 -8.70
CA LEU A 146 -15.54 0.40 -7.26
C LEU A 146 -15.96 -0.96 -6.70
N LYS A 147 -16.66 -1.79 -7.49
CA LYS A 147 -17.01 -3.17 -7.10
C LYS A 147 -15.77 -4.04 -6.88
N PHE A 148 -14.72 -3.83 -7.65
CA PHE A 148 -13.44 -4.53 -7.50
C PHE A 148 -12.47 -3.85 -6.54
N GLY A 149 -12.89 -2.77 -5.85
CA GLY A 149 -12.02 -1.94 -5.02
C GLY A 149 -11.27 -2.73 -3.93
N ASP A 150 -11.96 -3.66 -3.26
CA ASP A 150 -11.35 -4.50 -2.23
C ASP A 150 -10.36 -5.51 -2.83
N THR A 151 -10.68 -6.07 -4.00
CA THR A 151 -9.81 -7.02 -4.72
C THR A 151 -8.55 -6.32 -5.24
N LEU A 152 -8.69 -5.14 -5.83
CA LEU A 152 -7.59 -4.28 -6.27
C LEU A 152 -6.72 -3.83 -5.10
N SER A 153 -7.33 -3.50 -3.97
CA SER A 153 -6.60 -3.19 -2.73
C SER A 153 -5.76 -4.39 -2.27
N LEU A 154 -6.33 -5.59 -2.30
CA LEU A 154 -5.62 -6.82 -1.97
C LEU A 154 -4.45 -7.09 -2.93
N TYR A 155 -4.59 -6.81 -4.24
CA TYR A 155 -3.47 -6.91 -5.18
C TYR A 155 -2.35 -5.92 -4.88
N ILE A 156 -2.65 -4.72 -4.37
CA ILE A 156 -1.62 -3.78 -3.89
C ILE A 156 -0.80 -4.42 -2.77
N LEU A 157 -1.45 -5.03 -1.78
CA LEU A 157 -0.75 -5.66 -0.65
C LEU A 157 0.14 -6.83 -1.10
N TYR A 158 -0.34 -7.68 -2.02
CA TYR A 158 0.49 -8.74 -2.59
C TYR A 158 1.66 -8.21 -3.40
N ASN A 159 1.44 -7.17 -4.21
CA ASN A 159 2.52 -6.53 -4.96
C ASN A 159 3.58 -5.92 -4.03
N GLU A 160 3.16 -5.30 -2.92
CA GLU A 160 4.08 -4.77 -1.91
C GLU A 160 4.94 -5.87 -1.27
N LEU A 161 4.33 -6.98 -0.88
CA LEU A 161 5.07 -8.13 -0.36
C LEU A 161 6.03 -8.71 -1.41
N PHE A 162 5.59 -8.80 -2.66
CA PHE A 162 6.44 -9.26 -3.76
C PHE A 162 7.59 -8.29 -4.03
N LEU A 163 7.35 -6.98 -3.97
CA LEU A 163 8.37 -5.95 -4.16
C LEU A 163 9.44 -6.02 -3.06
N PHE A 164 9.05 -6.30 -1.82
CA PHE A 164 9.99 -6.57 -0.73
C PHE A 164 10.92 -7.74 -1.08
N LEU A 165 10.36 -8.87 -1.51
CA LEU A 165 11.14 -10.06 -1.90
C LEU A 165 12.05 -9.77 -3.10
N LEU A 166 11.57 -9.03 -4.10
CA LEU A 166 12.34 -8.64 -5.25
C LEU A 166 13.55 -7.78 -4.85
N LEU A 167 13.35 -6.77 -4.00
CA LEU A 167 14.43 -5.93 -3.49
C LEU A 167 15.42 -6.71 -2.63
N PHE A 168 14.93 -7.67 -1.83
CA PHE A 168 15.77 -8.54 -1.02
C PHE A 168 16.69 -9.41 -1.89
N ILE A 169 16.14 -10.05 -2.92
CA ILE A 169 16.92 -10.86 -3.86
C ILE A 169 17.92 -9.99 -4.63
N ASP A 170 17.49 -8.84 -5.15
CA ASP A 170 18.39 -7.93 -5.86
C ASP A 170 19.52 -7.40 -4.95
N THR A 171 19.24 -7.23 -3.65
CA THR A 171 20.25 -6.83 -2.65
C THR A 171 21.26 -7.95 -2.40
N ILE A 172 20.80 -9.20 -2.22
CA ILE A 172 21.69 -10.37 -2.08
C ILE A 172 22.57 -10.54 -3.33
N LEU A 173 22.00 -10.32 -4.50
CA LEU A 173 22.72 -10.36 -5.78
C LEU A 173 23.56 -9.10 -6.04
N MET A 174 23.65 -8.17 -5.09
CA MET A 174 24.39 -6.89 -5.18
C MET A 174 24.08 -6.11 -6.46
N ARG A 175 22.83 -6.11 -6.90
CA ARG A 175 22.41 -5.45 -8.14
C ARG A 175 22.16 -3.96 -7.90
N GLY A 176 23.08 -3.12 -8.33
CA GLY A 176 22.92 -1.66 -8.37
C GLY A 176 22.64 -1.05 -7.00
N THR A 177 21.65 -0.16 -6.92
CA THR A 177 21.26 0.57 -5.69
C THR A 177 20.13 -0.12 -4.89
N SER A 178 19.93 -1.42 -5.12
CA SER A 178 18.84 -2.20 -4.49
C SER A 178 18.92 -2.25 -2.96
N GLY A 179 20.12 -2.31 -2.38
CA GLY A 179 20.31 -2.33 -0.92
C GLY A 179 19.75 -1.08 -0.22
N PHE A 180 20.00 0.11 -0.78
CA PHE A 180 19.40 1.35 -0.28
C PHE A 180 17.87 1.34 -0.42
N GLY A 181 17.37 0.85 -1.55
CA GLY A 181 15.93 0.68 -1.78
C GLY A 181 15.28 -0.27 -0.77
N LEU A 182 15.94 -1.38 -0.45
CA LEU A 182 15.46 -2.35 0.54
C LEU A 182 15.42 -1.74 1.94
N ALA A 183 16.48 -1.04 2.36
CA ALA A 183 16.53 -0.43 3.69
C ALA A 183 15.40 0.59 3.89
N LEU A 184 15.24 1.52 2.93
CA LEU A 184 14.18 2.53 2.99
C LEU A 184 12.78 1.91 2.89
N TYR A 185 12.59 0.94 1.98
CA TYR A 185 11.31 0.23 1.87
C TYR A 185 10.96 -0.51 3.17
N SER A 186 11.94 -1.18 3.79
CA SER A 186 11.75 -1.90 5.05
C SER A 186 11.36 -0.97 6.19
N MET A 187 11.99 0.21 6.28
CA MET A 187 11.64 1.23 7.27
C MET A 187 10.17 1.69 7.14
N PHE A 188 9.72 2.00 5.92
CA PHE A 188 8.33 2.40 5.69
C PHE A 188 7.34 1.25 5.87
N TYR A 189 7.70 0.04 5.44
CA TYR A 189 6.87 -1.14 5.62
C TYR A 189 6.70 -1.47 7.11
N TRP A 190 7.76 -1.34 7.91
CA TRP A 190 7.70 -1.47 9.36
C TRP A 190 6.74 -0.47 9.98
N LEU A 191 6.84 0.80 9.60
CA LEU A 191 5.93 1.86 10.08
C LEU A 191 4.47 1.55 9.72
N ARG A 192 4.23 1.02 8.53
CA ARG A 192 2.91 0.59 8.08
C ARG A 192 2.34 -0.55 8.91
N ILE A 193 3.16 -1.54 9.26
CA ILE A 193 2.75 -2.65 10.16
C ILE A 193 2.35 -2.09 11.52
N LEU A 194 3.11 -1.13 12.07
CA LEU A 194 2.79 -0.56 13.38
C LEU A 194 1.44 0.17 13.41
N GLN A 195 1.05 0.81 12.32
CA GLN A 195 -0.12 1.71 12.31
C GLN A 195 -1.36 1.12 11.66
N SER A 196 -1.21 0.21 10.70
CA SER A 196 -2.34 -0.39 9.99
C SER A 196 -2.68 -1.76 10.57
N GLU A 197 -3.87 -1.88 11.15
CA GLU A 197 -4.47 -3.17 11.52
C GLU A 197 -4.56 -4.11 10.31
N ASN A 198 -4.94 -3.58 9.14
CA ASN A 198 -5.12 -4.37 7.93
C ASN A 198 -3.80 -4.98 7.43
N ALA A 199 -2.69 -4.24 7.52
CA ALA A 199 -1.37 -4.74 7.16
C ALA A 199 -0.92 -5.87 8.10
N ARG A 200 -1.15 -5.72 9.41
CA ARG A 200 -0.86 -6.76 10.42
C ARG A 200 -1.68 -8.02 10.17
N PHE A 201 -2.98 -7.87 9.98
CA PHE A 201 -3.87 -9.01 9.71
C PHE A 201 -3.51 -9.74 8.41
N PHE A 202 -3.18 -8.99 7.36
CA PHE A 202 -2.71 -9.55 6.09
C PHE A 202 -1.42 -10.37 6.26
N LEU A 203 -0.42 -9.81 6.96
CA LEU A 203 0.83 -10.52 7.21
C LEU A 203 0.62 -11.78 8.05
N TYR A 204 -0.17 -11.68 9.11
CA TYR A 204 -0.50 -12.83 9.95
C TYR A 204 -1.18 -13.95 9.15
N THR A 205 -2.20 -13.60 8.35
CA THR A 205 -2.93 -14.56 7.53
C THR A 205 -2.01 -15.25 6.51
N ASN A 206 -1.12 -14.49 5.87
CA ASN A 206 -0.14 -15.07 4.93
C ASN A 206 0.92 -15.91 5.64
N ALA A 207 1.34 -15.53 6.84
CA ALA A 207 2.27 -16.31 7.66
C ALA A 207 1.67 -17.67 8.05
N VAL A 208 0.39 -17.71 8.45
CA VAL A 208 -0.33 -18.97 8.74
C VAL A 208 -0.47 -19.84 7.50
N LYS A 209 -0.79 -19.24 6.34
CA LYS A 209 -0.83 -19.99 5.06
C LYS A 209 0.53 -20.58 4.71
N PHE A 210 1.59 -19.79 4.87
CA PHE A 210 2.97 -20.23 4.63
C PHE A 210 3.36 -21.36 5.58
N ASP A 211 2.94 -21.29 6.85
CA ASP A 211 3.14 -22.37 7.81
C ASP A 211 2.44 -23.67 7.36
N GLY A 212 1.18 -23.58 6.94
CA GLY A 212 0.44 -24.71 6.40
C GLY A 212 1.05 -25.30 5.12
N LEU A 213 1.73 -24.49 4.31
CA LEU A 213 2.48 -24.96 3.14
C LEU A 213 3.77 -25.68 3.54
N ILE A 214 4.54 -25.14 4.48
CA ILE A 214 5.76 -25.79 4.98
C ILE A 214 5.43 -27.12 5.65
N GLY A 215 4.34 -27.21 6.40
CA GLY A 215 3.89 -28.46 7.01
C GLY A 215 3.58 -29.58 6.00
N LYS A 216 3.31 -29.24 4.72
CA LYS A 216 3.09 -30.21 3.65
C LYS A 216 4.36 -30.63 2.92
N ILE A 217 5.49 -29.95 3.16
CA ILE A 217 6.77 -30.24 2.50
C ILE A 217 7.39 -31.47 3.15
N LYS A 218 7.64 -32.52 2.34
CA LYS A 218 8.28 -33.77 2.81
C LYS A 218 9.76 -33.62 3.19
N ASN A 219 10.40 -32.52 2.81
CA ASN A 219 11.82 -32.29 3.09
C ASN A 219 12.04 -31.89 4.56
N GLU A 220 12.56 -32.84 5.34
CA GLU A 220 12.80 -32.67 6.77
C GLU A 220 13.72 -31.49 7.14
N LYS A 221 14.69 -31.14 6.28
CA LYS A 221 15.63 -30.04 6.58
C LYS A 221 14.91 -28.71 6.67
N VAL A 222 13.95 -28.46 5.77
CA VAL A 222 13.16 -27.22 5.72
C VAL A 222 12.20 -27.17 6.90
N VAL A 223 11.55 -28.30 7.23
CA VAL A 223 10.64 -28.40 8.37
C VAL A 223 11.37 -28.15 9.69
N ARG A 224 12.56 -28.73 9.89
CA ARG A 224 13.38 -28.48 11.09
C ARG A 224 13.85 -27.03 11.18
N ALA A 225 14.35 -26.45 10.09
CA ALA A 225 14.76 -25.04 10.07
C ALA A 225 13.59 -24.11 10.43
N TRP A 226 12.40 -24.40 9.90
CA TRP A 226 11.18 -23.66 10.21
C TRP A 226 10.75 -23.84 11.67
N ALA A 227 10.85 -25.06 12.23
CA ALA A 227 10.54 -25.33 13.64
C ALA A 227 11.46 -24.52 14.59
N THR A 228 12.74 -24.39 14.26
CA THR A 228 13.68 -23.55 15.02
C THR A 228 13.26 -22.08 15.00
N ILE A 229 12.88 -21.56 13.82
CA ILE A 229 12.39 -20.19 13.67
C ILE A 229 11.10 -19.98 14.49
N LYS A 230 10.14 -20.92 14.42
CA LYS A 230 8.93 -20.86 15.25
C LYS A 230 9.26 -20.82 16.73
N LYS A 231 10.10 -21.74 17.21
CA LYS A 231 10.50 -21.79 18.61
C LYS A 231 11.09 -20.46 19.07
N PHE A 232 11.98 -19.87 18.27
CA PHE A 232 12.55 -18.55 18.55
C PHE A 232 11.47 -17.46 18.66
N LEU A 233 10.54 -17.39 17.70
CA LEU A 233 9.46 -16.40 17.71
C LEU A 233 8.52 -16.58 18.91
N THR A 234 8.09 -17.81 19.19
CA THR A 234 7.21 -18.11 20.34
C THR A 234 7.88 -17.82 21.67
N THR A 235 9.16 -18.18 21.84
CA THR A 235 9.91 -17.85 23.07
C THR A 235 10.01 -16.34 23.27
N LYS A 236 10.27 -15.58 22.20
CA LYS A 236 10.31 -14.11 22.27
C LYS A 236 8.94 -13.50 22.62
N GLN A 237 7.87 -14.02 22.03
CA GLN A 237 6.51 -13.59 22.35
C GLN A 237 6.16 -13.88 23.82
N ALA A 238 6.38 -15.11 24.29
CA ALA A 238 6.13 -15.48 25.68
C ALA A 238 6.96 -14.64 26.67
N THR A 239 8.22 -14.35 26.33
CA THR A 239 9.08 -13.48 27.15
C THR A 239 8.56 -12.04 27.20
N PHE A 240 7.96 -11.55 26.10
CA PHE A 240 7.34 -10.24 26.06
C PHE A 240 6.07 -10.19 26.93
N GLU A 241 5.20 -11.20 26.80
CA GLU A 241 3.96 -11.30 27.59
C GLU A 241 4.27 -11.33 29.09
N HIS A 242 5.17 -12.21 29.54
CA HIS A 242 5.58 -12.29 30.95
C HIS A 242 6.26 -11.00 31.47
N ARG A 243 6.91 -10.19 30.61
CA ARG A 243 7.65 -9.00 31.05
C ARG A 243 6.79 -7.74 31.12
N TYR A 244 5.75 -7.67 30.29
CA TYR A 244 5.01 -6.42 30.07
C TYR A 244 3.50 -6.55 30.30
N LEU A 245 2.95 -7.77 30.35
CA LEU A 245 1.51 -8.01 30.53
C LEU A 245 1.19 -8.77 31.83
N GLU A 246 2.15 -9.51 32.39
CA GLU A 246 2.13 -10.08 33.75
C GLU A 246 2.91 -9.19 34.72
#